data_AF-A0A7C3JYY1-F1
#
_entry.id   AF-A0A7C3JYY1-F1
#
_cell.length_a   1.000
_cell.length_b   1.000
_cell.length_c   1.000
_cell.angle_alpha   90.00
_cell.angle_beta   90.00
_cell.angle_gamma   90.00
#
_symmetry.space_group_name_H-M   'P 1'
#
loop_
_entity.id
_entity.type
_entity.pdbx_description
1 polymer ?
#
loop_
_entity_poly.entity_id
_entity_poly.type
_entity_poly.pdbx_seq_one_letter_code
_entity_poly.pdbx_strand_id
1 'polypeptide(L)' 'DLRLALEVARENALPMPATALVAQLFASVEADGHREARTQALVKALEKLADVQVSAKV' A
#
# COMPACT_ATOMS: atom_id res chain seq x y z
N ASP A 1 8.93 -0.96 -6.61
CA ASP A 1 8.28 0.35 -6.65
C ASP A 1 6.94 0.21 -7.36
N LEU A 2 5.82 0.40 -6.64
CA LEU A 2 4.48 0.23 -7.22
C LEU A 2 4.18 1.32 -8.26
N ARG A 3 4.81 2.50 -8.16
CA ARG A 3 4.61 3.59 -9.13
C ARG A 3 5.15 3.19 -10.50
N LEU A 4 6.36 2.63 -10.53
CA LEU A 4 6.97 2.13 -11.75
C LEU A 4 6.14 1.00 -12.38
N ALA A 5 5.62 0.07 -11.57
CA ALA A 5 4.76 -1.00 -12.05
C ALA A 5 3.46 -0.47 -12.67
N LEU A 6 2.83 0.52 -12.04
CA LEU A 6 1.60 1.16 -12.55
C LEU A 6 1.86 2.02 -13.79
N GLU A 7 3.04 2.64 -13.91
CA GLU A 7 3.45 3.38 -15.09
C GLU A 7 3.58 2.46 -16.32
N VAL A 8 4.28 1.33 -16.17
CA VAL A 8 4.40 0.32 -17.23
C VAL A 8 3.03 -0.29 -17.57
N ALA A 9 2.18 -0.53 -16.57
CA ALA A 9 0.83 -1.03 -16.79
C ALA A 9 -0.01 -0.05 -17.64
N ARG A 10 0.10 1.25 -17.36
CA ARG A 10 -0.56 2.32 -18.13
C ARG A 10 -0.08 2.35 -19.59
N GLU A 11 1.23 2.23 -19.82
CA GLU A 11 1.81 2.20 -21.17
C GLU A 11 1.31 1.01 -22.00
N ASN A 12 1.02 -0.12 -21.34
CA ASN A 12 0.58 -1.36 -21.99
C ASN A 12 -0.94 -1.58 -21.92
N ALA A 13 -1.71 -0.59 -21.48
CA ALA A 13 -3.15 -0.70 -21.24
C ALA A 13 -3.55 -1.93 -20.39
N LEU A 14 -2.71 -2.33 -19.44
CA LEU A 14 -2.93 -3.48 -18.57
C LEU A 14 -3.68 -3.04 -17.30
N PRO A 15 -4.89 -3.58 -17.02
CA PRO A 15 -5.59 -3.26 -15.79
C PRO A 15 -4.88 -3.88 -14.58
N MET A 16 -4.47 -3.03 -13.63
CA MET A 16 -3.85 -3.46 -12.37
C MET A 16 -4.56 -2.87 -11.13
N PRO A 17 -5.86 -3.16 -10.94
CA PRO A 17 -6.67 -2.54 -9.88
C PRO A 17 -6.16 -2.86 -8.47
N ALA A 18 -5.72 -4.10 -8.22
CA ALA A 18 -5.18 -4.49 -6.93
C ALA A 18 -3.88 -3.72 -6.59
N THR A 19 -2.98 -3.56 -7.57
CA THR A 19 -1.74 -2.81 -7.40
C THR A 19 -2.01 -1.32 -7.20
N ALA A 20 -2.98 -0.76 -7.93
CA ALA A 20 -3.40 0.62 -7.77
C ALA A 20 -3.94 0.88 -6.36
N LEU A 21 -4.77 -0.04 -5.84
CA LEU A 21 -5.28 0.03 -4.46
C LEU A 21 -4.14 0.01 -3.43
N VAL A 22 -3.19 -0.92 -3.54
CA VAL A 22 -2.05 -1.01 -2.62
C VAL A 22 -1.19 0.26 -2.67
N ALA A 23 -0.99 0.86 -3.85
CA ALA A 23 -0.26 2.12 -3.98
C ALA A 23 -0.96 3.26 -3.21
N GLN A 24 -2.29 3.33 -3.23
CA GLN A 24 -3.05 4.31 -2.45
C GLN A 24 -2.99 4.03 -0.94
N LEU A 25 -3.03 2.76 -0.53
CA LEU A 25 -2.86 2.38 0.88
C LEU A 25 -1.49 2.81 1.41
N PHE A 26 -0.43 2.65 0.61
CA PHE A 26 0.91 3.14 0.99
C PHE A 26 0.97 4.66 1.08
N ALA A 27 0.39 5.38 0.12
CA ALA A 27 0.33 6.84 0.17
C ALA A 27 -0.37 7.35 1.44
N SER A 28 -1.41 6.65 1.90
CA SER A 28 -2.12 6.98 3.16
C SER A 28 -1.24 6.84 4.40
N VAL A 29 -0.38 5.82 4.44
CA VAL A 29 0.55 5.57 5.56
C VAL A 29 1.73 6.54 5.52
N GLU A 30 2.21 6.91 4.33
CA GLU A 30 3.21 7.96 4.17
C GLU A 30 2.71 9.33 4.65
N ALA A 31 1.45 9.65 4.38
CA ALA A 31 0.82 10.89 4.84
C ALA A 31 0.75 10.99 6.37
N ASP A 32 0.71 9.85 7.07
CA ASP A 32 0.76 9.77 8.54
C ASP A 32 2.20 9.84 9.10
N GLY A 33 3.21 10.06 8.26
CA GLY A 33 4.61 10.18 8.69
C GLY A 33 5.37 8.85 8.79
N HIS A 34 4.78 7.73 8.35
CA HIS A 34 5.40 6.40 8.42
C HIS A 34 6.15 6.00 7.14
N ARG A 35 6.98 6.91 6.60
CA ARG A 35 7.72 6.72 5.34
C ARG A 35 8.65 5.49 5.31
N GLU A 36 9.09 5.00 6.46
CA GLU A 36 10.08 3.90 6.56
C GLU A 36 9.48 2.48 6.61
N ALA A 37 8.16 2.34 6.73
CA ALA A 37 7.52 1.03 6.92
C ALA A 37 7.38 0.26 5.59
N ARG A 38 8.45 -0.36 5.06
CA ARG A 38 8.40 -1.03 3.73
C ARG A 38 7.37 -2.17 3.60
N THR A 39 7.47 -3.21 4.44
CA THR A 39 6.55 -4.38 4.37
C THR A 39 5.37 -4.25 5.33
N GLN A 40 5.61 -3.60 6.47
CA GLN A 40 4.60 -3.40 7.52
C GLN A 40 3.62 -2.24 7.20
N ALA A 41 3.87 -1.41 6.18
CA ALA A 41 2.93 -0.36 5.79
C ALA A 41 1.58 -0.91 5.37
N LEU A 42 1.53 -2.06 4.68
CA LEU A 42 0.23 -2.61 4.27
C LEU A 42 -0.59 -3.03 5.49
N VAL A 43 0.04 -3.69 6.46
CA VAL A 43 -0.60 -4.10 7.71
C VAL A 43 -1.13 -2.86 8.43
N LYS A 44 -0.29 -1.83 8.62
CA LYS A 44 -0.72 -0.55 9.25
C LYS A 44 -1.87 0.14 8.51
N ALA A 45 -1.84 0.15 7.18
CA ALA A 45 -2.91 0.73 6.37
C ALA A 45 -4.24 -0.02 6.60
N LEU A 46 -4.18 -1.36 6.65
CA LEU A 46 -5.35 -2.20 6.88
C LEU A 46 -5.85 -2.11 8.33
N GLU A 47 -4.96 -2.05 9.31
CA GLU A 47 -5.28 -1.81 10.72
C GLU A 47 -6.01 -0.48 10.89
N LYS A 48 -5.51 0.60 10.27
CA LYS A 48 -6.15 1.91 10.28
C LYS A 48 -7.50 1.89 9.58
N LEU A 49 -7.60 1.22 8.44
CA LEU A 49 -8.86 1.13 7.67
C LEU A 49 -9.93 0.34 8.43
N ALA A 50 -9.53 -0.73 9.13
CA ALA A 50 -10.43 -1.60 9.87
C ALA A 50 -10.70 -1.13 11.31
N ASP A 51 -9.94 -0.16 11.82
CA ASP A 51 -9.91 0.25 13.24
C ASP A 51 -9.61 -0.93 14.18
N VAL A 52 -8.65 -1.77 13.79
CA VAL A 52 -8.22 -2.98 14.53
C VAL A 52 -6.70 -3.01 14.61
N GLN A 53 -6.15 -3.48 15.73
CA GLN A 53 -4.72 -3.77 15.87
C GLN A 53 -4.48 -5.28 15.74
N VAL A 54 -3.57 -5.69 14.87
CA VAL A 54 -3.21 -7.09 14.64
C VAL A 54 -1.88 -7.36 15.35
N SER A 55 -1.94 -7.93 16.55
CA SER A 55 -0.73 -8.41 17.23
C SER A 55 -0.21 -9.66 16.53
N ALA A 56 0.95 -9.56 15.88
CA ALA A 56 1.65 -10.74 15.39
C ALA A 56 2.10 -11.59 16.59
N LYS A 57 1.47 -12.74 16.83
CA LYS A 57 2.13 -13.85 17.53
C LYS A 57 3.20 -14.38 16.57
N VAL A 58 4.41 -13.86 16.67
CA VAL A 58 5.61 -14.52 16.13
C VAL A 58 6.17 -15.43 17.20
#